data_AF-A0A2N9PDC4-F1
#
_entry.id   AF-A0A2N9PDC4-F1
#
_cell.length_a   1.000
_cell.length_b   1.000
_cell.length_c   1.000
_cell.angle_alpha   90.00
_cell.angle_beta   90.00
_cell.angle_gamma   90.00
#
_symmetry.space_group_name_H-M   'P 1'
#
loop_
_entity.id
_entity.type
_entity.pdbx_description
1 polymer ?
#
loop_
_entity_poly.entity_id
_entity_poly.type
_entity_poly.pdbx_seq_one_letter_code
_entity_poly.pdbx_strand_id
1 'polypeptide(L)' 'MTKTSTDTALRDITDLVNKGVLLKANSGGRSTHYLLNDDF' A
#
# COMPACT_ATOMS: atom_id res chain seq x y z
N MET A 1 -15.61 -16.75 -4.76
CA MET A 1 -14.35 -16.36 -4.07
C MET A 1 -13.58 -15.46 -5.02
N THR A 2 -13.49 -14.17 -4.70
CA THR A 2 -12.80 -13.18 -5.54
C THR A 2 -11.32 -13.54 -5.62
N LYS A 3 -10.82 -13.87 -6.81
CA LYS A 3 -9.43 -14.30 -7.07
C LYS A 3 -8.44 -13.12 -6.99
N THR A 4 -8.45 -12.39 -5.89
CA THR A 4 -7.41 -11.39 -5.62
C THR A 4 -6.25 -12.13 -4.97
N SER A 5 -5.32 -12.60 -5.79
CA SER A 5 -4.07 -13.18 -5.27
C SER A 5 -3.37 -12.11 -4.43
N THR A 6 -2.95 -12.47 -3.23
CA THR A 6 -2.20 -11.58 -2.33
C THR A 6 -0.99 -10.95 -3.02
N ASP A 7 -0.38 -11.67 -3.98
CA ASP A 7 0.70 -11.20 -4.83
C ASP A 7 0.31 -9.97 -5.68
N THR A 8 -0.89 -9.98 -6.26
CA THR A 8 -1.40 -8.87 -7.07
C THR A 8 -1.71 -7.66 -6.20
N ALA A 9 -2.37 -7.88 -5.05
CA ALA A 9 -2.66 -6.82 -4.10
C ALA A 9 -1.39 -6.14 -3.56
N LEU A 10 -0.32 -6.90 -3.32
CA LEU A 10 0.97 -6.34 -2.91
C LEU A 10 1.62 -5.50 -4.02
N ARG A 11 1.51 -5.93 -5.28
CA ARG A 11 2.00 -5.16 -6.43
C ARG A 11 1.25 -3.86 -6.60
N ASP A 12 -0.08 -3.87 -6.53
CA ASP A 12 -0.90 -2.67 -6.64
C ASP A 12 -0.57 -1.66 -5.52
N ILE A 13 -0.43 -2.12 -4.27
CA ILE A 13 -0.02 -1.26 -3.15
C ILE A 13 1.37 -0.67 -3.40
N THR A 14 2.32 -1.49 -3.86
CA THR A 14 3.70 -1.04 -4.15
C THR A 14 3.72 -0.02 -5.29
N ASP A 15 2.92 -0.21 -6.33
CA ASP A 15 2.79 0.72 -7.45
C ASP A 15 2.19 2.07 -6.99
N LEU A 16 1.14 2.03 -6.16
CA LEU A 16 0.55 3.23 -5.56
C LEU A 16 1.54 3.98 -4.65
N VAL A 17 2.39 3.27 -3.91
CA VAL A 17 3.48 3.88 -3.14
C VAL A 17 4.54 4.51 -4.03
N ASN A 18 4.95 3.83 -5.12
CA ASN A 18 5.92 4.36 -6.07
C ASN A 18 5.40 5.57 -6.87
N LYS A 19 4.10 5.58 -7.18
CA LYS A 19 3.43 6.75 -7.76
C LYS A 19 3.44 7.93 -6.80
N GLY A 20 3.54 7.67 -5.49
CA GLY A 20 3.44 8.68 -4.43
C GLY A 20 2.02 8.87 -3.92
N VAL A 21 1.05 8.05 -4.36
CA VAL A 21 -0.36 8.10 -3.90
C VAL A 21 -0.51 7.53 -2.50
N LEU A 22 0.34 6.56 -2.13
CA LEU A 22 0.40 5.98 -0.81
C LEU A 22 1.74 6.27 -0.13
N LEU A 23 1.69 6.65 1.14
CA LEU A 23 2.85 6.88 1.98
C LEU A 23 2.96 5.75 3.00
N LYS A 24 4.10 5.08 3.07
CA LYS A 24 4.32 4.05 4.08
C LYS A 24 4.40 4.72 5.46
N ALA A 25 3.41 4.45 6.32
CA ALA A 25 3.44 4.93 7.69
C ALA A 25 4.54 4.20 8.45
N ASN A 26 5.37 4.94 9.16
CA ASN A 26 6.41 4.38 10.00
C ASN A 26 5.79 3.84 11.31
N SER A 27 4.95 2.81 11.20
CA SER A 27 4.38 2.12 12.35
C SER A 27 5.40 1.12 12.89
N GLY A 28 5.94 1.39 14.08
CA GLY A 28 6.95 0.56 14.75
C GLY A 28 6.44 -0.79 15.29
N GLY A 29 5.34 -1.33 14.74
CA GLY A 29 4.72 -2.58 15.17
C GLY A 29 4.73 -3.67 14.07
N ARG A 30 4.10 -4.82 14.34
CA ARG A 30 3.97 -5.94 13.37
C ARG A 30 3.04 -5.65 12.18
N SER A 31 2.45 -4.46 12.10
CA SER A 31 1.48 -4.08 11.09
C SER A 31 2.06 -3.03 10.14
N THR A 32 2.01 -3.31 8.84
CA THR A 32 2.35 -2.34 7.80
C THR A 32 1.13 -1.47 7.53
N HIS A 33 1.23 -0.18 7.81
CA HIS A 33 0.19 0.79 7.51
C HIS A 33 0.64 1.70 6.35
N TYR A 34 -0.30 2.05 5.49
CA TYR A 34 -0.11 3.03 4.42
C TYR A 34 -1.11 4.16 4.63
N LEU A 35 -0.65 5.39 4.48
CA LEU A 35 -1.44 6.61 4.50
C LEU A 35 -1.71 7.01 3.05
N LEU A 36 -2.89 7.59 2.80
CA LEU A 36 -3.16 8.23 1.51
C LEU A 36 -2.37 9.54 1.47
N ASN A 37 -1.69 9.80 0.35
CA ASN A 37 -1.08 11.09 0.09
C ASN A 37 -2.17 12.03 -0.43
N ASP A 38 -2.43 13.12 0.28
CA ASP A 38 -3.46 14.11 -0.08
C ASP A 38 -2.97 15.07 -1.18
N ASP A 39 -1.66 15.11 -1.44
CA ASP A 39 -1.01 15.92 -2.48
C ASP A 39 -1.21 15.37 -3.92
N PHE A 40 -2.20 14.50 -4.14
CA PHE A 40 -2.55 13.90 -5.45
C PHE A 40 -3.76 14.55 -6.11
#